data_AF-A0A251WCB3-F1
#
_entry.id   AF-A0A251WCB3-F1
#
_cell.length_a   1.000
_cell.length_b   1.000
_cell.length_c   1.000
_cell.angle_alpha   90.00
_cell.angle_beta   90.00
_cell.angle_gamma   90.00
#
_symmetry.space_group_name_H-M   'P 1'
#
loop_
_entity.id
_entity.type
_entity.pdbx_description
1 polymer ?
#
loop_
_entity_poly.entity_id
_entity_poly.type
_entity_poly.pdbx_seq_one_letter_code
_entity_poly.pdbx_strand_id
1 'polypeptide(L)'
;MRHSIVALSLLTLSTLLTGGLATVGLAQSPIVPTAQPGLSDEIGWEFVGESTLNSTQIVETEYVGDCPGSEIETKEARFTSSKTPTSDRRRVIVRNTTRGLTGDTMPFTNREYDKGRSSEATKMEFGTSHSSKRFRVLPGVNEFEYEIRERDRVIDSGKFSANIEKATRQITRNAQWYNEEVCANSSVSNNVCADLRQRRQFRCSTGKVLQSYFESDDSPSYRTLISNQTNKSIRLSIDGDLYRLESGESVRVRRRSSFEVRYNPTCQTCELTHSNYVEAGKRVKFRQQNSRIELVDYPRNDY
;
A
#
# COMPACT_ATOMS: atom_id res chain seq x y z
N MET A 1 35.15 53.12 -2.64
CA MET A 1 34.09 54.03 -2.14
C MET A 1 33.77 53.64 -0.71
N ARG A 2 33.91 54.60 0.23
CA ARG A 2 33.28 54.74 1.57
C ARG A 2 33.07 53.44 2.37
N HIS A 3 33.91 53.07 3.35
CA HIS A 3 34.06 53.65 4.70
C HIS A 3 32.74 54.07 5.35
N SER A 4 32.34 53.34 6.40
CA SER A 4 31.80 53.90 7.64
C SER A 4 31.93 52.90 8.80
N ILE A 5 32.79 53.30 9.75
CA ILE A 5 32.95 52.85 11.13
C ILE A 5 32.15 53.82 12.00
N VAL A 6 31.35 53.34 12.97
CA VAL A 6 30.94 54.03 14.22
C VAL A 6 30.46 52.89 15.16
N ALA A 7 31.02 52.48 16.30
CA ALA A 7 31.76 53.07 17.43
C ALA A 7 30.90 53.75 18.51
N LEU A 8 31.15 53.35 19.78
CA LEU A 8 30.80 53.97 21.08
C LEU A 8 29.35 53.80 21.60
N SER A 9 29.08 53.73 22.91
CA SER A 9 29.88 53.54 24.13
C SER A 9 28.94 53.33 25.32
N LEU A 10 29.48 52.77 26.40
CA LEU A 10 28.91 52.70 27.75
C LEU A 10 28.34 54.04 28.25
N LEU A 11 27.31 53.94 29.10
CA LEU A 11 27.22 54.75 30.31
C LEU A 11 26.47 54.01 31.41
N THR A 12 27.21 53.76 32.49
CA THR A 12 26.75 53.38 33.81
C THR A 12 26.04 54.57 34.47
N LEU A 13 24.94 54.31 35.19
CA LEU A 13 24.40 55.25 36.15
C LEU A 13 24.12 54.54 37.48
N SER A 14 25.03 54.75 38.40
CA SER A 14 24.91 54.44 39.82
C SER A 14 23.95 55.43 40.47
N THR A 15 22.91 54.96 41.13
CA THR A 15 22.18 55.76 42.12
C THR A 15 22.24 55.06 43.47
N LEU A 16 22.95 55.70 44.40
CA LEU A 16 22.84 55.45 45.83
C LEU A 16 21.47 55.93 46.29
N LEU A 17 20.72 55.07 46.99
CA LEU A 17 19.72 55.53 47.95
C LEU A 17 20.11 55.03 49.34
N THR A 18 20.39 56.00 50.19
CA THR A 18 20.55 55.94 51.63
C THR A 18 19.20 55.83 52.33
N GLY A 19 19.17 55.10 53.46
CA GLY A 19 18.30 55.43 54.59
C GLY A 19 17.21 54.40 54.90
N GLY A 20 17.27 53.83 56.10
CA GLY A 20 16.15 53.09 56.69
C GLY A 20 16.54 51.93 57.59
N LEU A 21 17.19 52.21 58.72
CA LEU A 21 17.25 51.27 59.85
C LEU A 21 15.85 51.16 60.47
N ALA A 22 15.13 50.09 60.15
CA ALA A 22 13.98 49.63 60.91
C ALA A 22 14.30 48.23 61.43
N THR A 23 14.48 48.13 62.75
CA THR A 23 14.54 46.85 63.46
C THR A 23 13.16 46.21 63.43
N VAL A 24 12.94 45.30 62.48
CA VAL A 24 11.80 44.39 62.46
C VAL A 24 12.21 43.11 63.18
N GLY A 25 11.46 42.75 64.22
CA GLY A 25 11.70 41.54 65.01
C GLY A 25 11.71 40.29 64.13
N LEU A 26 12.71 39.43 64.37
CA LEU A 26 12.77 38.08 63.84
C LEU A 26 11.66 37.23 64.49
N ALA A 27 10.45 37.30 63.95
CA ALA A 27 9.54 36.17 64.04
C ALA A 27 10.08 35.11 63.08
N GLN A 28 10.66 34.04 63.63
CA GLN A 28 10.99 32.85 62.85
C GLN A 28 9.69 32.26 62.32
N SER A 29 9.36 32.59 61.06
CA SER A 29 8.38 31.83 60.30
C SER A 29 8.82 30.37 60.29
N PRO A 30 7.93 29.41 60.54
CA PRO A 30 8.27 28.01 60.39
C PRO A 30 8.73 27.80 58.94
N ILE A 31 9.92 27.22 58.80
CA ILE A 31 10.43 26.73 57.53
C ILE A 31 9.43 25.65 57.10
N VAL A 32 8.45 26.04 56.28
CA VAL A 32 7.66 25.09 55.51
C VAL A 32 8.66 24.41 54.59
N PRO A 33 8.86 23.09 54.65
CA PRO A 33 9.70 22.40 53.69
C PRO A 33 9.09 22.68 52.32
N THR A 34 9.79 23.43 51.48
CA THR A 34 9.48 23.58 50.07
C THR A 34 9.58 22.17 49.49
N ALA A 35 8.43 21.55 49.26
CA ALA A 35 8.37 20.30 48.52
C ALA A 35 9.10 20.52 47.20
N GLN A 36 10.22 19.82 47.01
CA GLN A 36 10.85 19.71 45.71
C GLN A 36 9.77 19.24 44.73
N PRO A 37 9.58 19.87 43.56
CA PRO A 37 8.70 19.32 42.55
C PRO A 37 9.21 17.91 42.26
N GLY A 38 8.41 16.91 42.68
CA GLY A 38 8.73 15.52 42.45
C GLY A 38 8.96 15.31 40.97
N LEU A 39 10.08 14.67 40.62
CA LEU A 39 10.27 14.05 39.31
C LEU A 39 9.02 13.23 39.04
N SER A 40 8.14 13.67 38.13
CA SER A 40 7.02 12.83 37.73
C SER A 40 7.61 11.63 37.02
N ASP A 41 7.27 10.42 37.46
CA ASP A 41 7.73 9.20 36.80
C ASP A 41 7.40 9.26 35.30
N GLU A 42 8.42 9.16 34.45
CA GLU A 42 8.25 9.12 32.99
C GLU A 42 7.74 7.73 32.62
N ILE A 43 6.42 7.62 32.50
CA ILE A 43 5.75 6.36 32.20
C ILE A 43 4.73 6.48 31.08
N GLY A 44 4.77 5.52 30.17
CA GLY A 44 3.76 5.37 29.14
C GLY A 44 4.32 5.16 27.74
N TRP A 45 3.68 5.76 26.74
CA TRP A 45 3.97 5.55 25.32
C TRP A 45 4.96 6.57 24.77
N GLU A 46 6.09 6.08 24.27
CA GLU A 46 6.99 6.79 23.38
C GLU A 46 6.62 6.52 21.94
N PHE A 47 6.03 7.51 21.28
CA PHE A 47 5.65 7.41 19.88
C PHE A 47 6.85 7.71 18.96
N VAL A 48 7.05 6.88 17.94
CA VAL A 48 8.15 7.06 17.00
C VAL A 48 7.98 8.36 16.23
N GLY A 49 9.00 9.20 16.27
CA GLY A 49 9.02 10.52 15.63
C GLY A 49 8.42 11.64 16.49
N GLU A 50 7.95 11.35 17.70
CA GLU A 50 7.45 12.36 18.65
C GLU A 50 8.48 12.66 19.73
N SER A 51 8.56 13.92 20.15
CA SER A 51 9.41 14.35 21.27
C SER A 51 8.70 14.31 22.62
N THR A 52 7.37 14.21 22.61
CA THR A 52 6.54 14.29 23.82
C THR A 52 6.01 12.91 24.20
N LEU A 53 6.23 12.50 25.45
CA LEU A 53 5.68 11.26 25.99
C LEU A 53 4.14 11.33 26.01
N ASN A 54 3.47 10.21 25.73
CA ASN A 54 2.02 10.07 25.86
C ASN A 54 1.19 11.01 24.95
N SER A 55 1.77 11.54 23.88
CA SER A 55 1.03 12.38 22.93
C SER A 55 1.43 12.07 21.50
N THR A 56 0.45 11.89 20.62
CA THR A 56 0.68 11.75 19.18
C THR A 56 -0.57 12.09 18.37
N GLN A 57 -0.40 12.08 17.05
CA GLN A 57 -1.46 12.16 16.08
C GLN A 57 -1.42 10.96 15.14
N ILE A 58 -2.60 10.39 14.84
CA ILE A 58 -2.81 9.39 13.81
C ILE A 58 -3.64 10.03 12.69
N VAL A 59 -3.15 9.92 11.46
CA VAL A 59 -3.80 10.50 10.27
C VAL A 59 -4.79 9.50 9.68
N GLU A 60 -6.02 9.95 9.44
CA GLU A 60 -6.96 9.33 8.53
C GLU A 60 -6.95 10.08 7.20
N THR A 61 -6.74 9.35 6.11
CA THR A 61 -6.87 9.87 4.76
C THR A 61 -8.26 9.56 4.25
N GLU A 62 -9.05 10.60 3.98
CA GLU A 62 -10.34 10.50 3.30
C GLU A 62 -10.13 10.73 1.80
N TYR A 63 -10.46 9.72 1.00
CA TYR A 63 -10.42 9.79 -0.45
C TYR A 63 -11.77 10.23 -1.00
N VAL A 64 -11.76 11.26 -1.85
CA VAL A 64 -12.94 11.79 -2.54
C VAL A 64 -12.77 11.79 -4.06
N GLY A 65 -13.85 12.06 -4.81
CA GLY A 65 -13.89 11.97 -6.27
C GLY A 65 -14.50 10.66 -6.75
N ASP A 66 -14.06 10.16 -7.90
CA ASP A 66 -14.63 8.94 -8.52
C ASP A 66 -14.41 7.68 -7.68
N CYS A 67 -13.34 7.67 -6.89
CA CYS A 67 -12.90 6.52 -6.10
C CYS A 67 -12.91 6.84 -4.60
N PRO A 68 -14.10 6.99 -3.96
CA PRO A 68 -14.17 7.35 -2.55
C PRO A 68 -13.70 6.22 -1.63
N GLY A 69 -13.33 6.55 -0.40
CA GLY A 69 -12.96 5.60 0.66
C GLY A 69 -12.13 6.27 1.75
N SER A 70 -11.69 5.51 2.77
CA SER A 70 -10.79 6.01 3.80
C SER A 70 -9.68 5.01 4.12
N GLU A 71 -8.57 5.54 4.60
CA GLU A 71 -7.44 4.75 5.09
C GLU A 71 -6.91 5.40 6.38
N ILE A 72 -6.82 4.61 7.45
CA ILE A 72 -6.29 5.05 8.74
C ILE A 72 -4.84 4.61 8.82
N GLU A 73 -3.93 5.55 9.04
CA GLU A 73 -2.52 5.24 9.24
C GLU A 73 -2.30 4.56 10.61
N THR A 74 -1.14 3.94 10.79
CA THR A 74 -0.78 3.34 12.07
C THR A 74 0.43 4.05 12.66
N LYS A 75 0.42 4.28 13.98
CA LYS A 75 1.55 4.88 14.69
C LYS A 75 2.32 3.81 15.46
N GLU A 76 3.65 3.84 15.35
CA GLU A 76 4.50 2.98 16.15
C GLU A 76 4.77 3.61 17.52
N ALA A 77 4.67 2.81 18.58
CA ALA A 77 4.94 3.23 19.95
C ALA A 77 5.72 2.17 20.72
N ARG A 78 6.49 2.59 21.73
CA ARG A 78 7.19 1.74 22.70
C ARG A 78 6.81 2.15 24.11
N PHE A 79 6.61 1.19 25.01
CA PHE A 79 6.35 1.49 26.41
C PHE A 79 7.66 1.81 27.14
N THR A 80 7.65 2.82 28.01
CA THR A 80 8.78 3.18 28.87
C THR A 80 8.34 3.39 30.32
N SER A 81 9.26 3.19 31.27
CA SER A 81 9.09 3.47 32.69
C SER A 81 10.42 3.89 33.31
N SER A 82 10.50 5.10 33.86
CA SER A 82 11.68 5.57 34.62
C SER A 82 11.91 4.80 35.93
N LYS A 83 10.83 4.28 36.52
CA LYS A 83 10.85 3.55 37.80
C LYS A 83 11.36 2.12 37.65
N THR A 84 10.97 1.45 36.57
CA THR A 84 11.29 0.04 36.33
C THR A 84 12.01 -0.10 34.99
N PRO A 85 13.35 -0.14 34.97
CA PRO A 85 14.10 -0.25 33.72
C PRO A 85 13.88 -1.60 33.03
N THR A 86 14.30 -1.69 31.78
CA THR A 86 14.32 -2.96 31.03
C THR A 86 15.30 -3.95 31.67
N SER A 87 15.04 -5.24 31.51
CA SER A 87 15.95 -6.30 31.96
C SER A 87 15.61 -7.64 31.34
N ASP A 88 16.59 -8.52 31.22
CA ASP A 88 16.41 -9.86 30.67
C ASP A 88 15.18 -10.57 31.23
N ARG A 89 14.39 -11.18 30.32
CA ARG A 89 13.15 -11.91 30.64
C ARG A 89 12.03 -11.04 31.21
N ARG A 90 12.08 -9.72 31.02
CA ARG A 90 10.94 -8.85 31.28
C ARG A 90 10.04 -8.71 30.07
N ARG A 91 8.74 -8.63 30.35
CA ARG A 91 7.70 -8.33 29.39
C ARG A 91 6.78 -7.28 29.97
N VAL A 92 6.26 -6.41 29.12
CA VAL A 92 5.23 -5.46 29.51
C VAL A 92 3.92 -5.81 28.82
N ILE A 93 2.87 -5.90 29.62
CA ILE A 93 1.50 -6.00 29.15
C ILE A 93 0.85 -4.65 29.36
N VAL A 94 0.33 -4.04 28.29
CA VAL A 94 -0.44 -2.80 28.40
C VAL A 94 -1.84 -3.05 27.86
N ARG A 95 -2.86 -2.72 28.65
CA ARG A 95 -4.28 -2.84 28.31
C ARG A 95 -4.88 -1.45 28.16
N ASN A 96 -5.68 -1.25 27.12
CA ASN A 96 -6.47 -0.03 26.96
C ASN A 96 -7.79 -0.19 27.70
N THR A 97 -8.00 0.60 28.74
CA THR A 97 -9.21 0.55 29.60
C THR A 97 -10.16 1.71 29.33
N THR A 98 -9.93 2.47 28.26
CA THR A 98 -10.76 3.61 27.87
C THR A 98 -12.22 3.19 27.66
N ARG A 99 -13.15 3.99 28.20
CA ARG A 99 -14.59 3.81 27.99
C ARG A 99 -14.94 3.91 26.50
N GLY A 100 -15.74 2.98 26.00
CA GLY A 100 -16.18 2.93 24.59
C GLY A 100 -15.50 1.84 23.75
N LEU A 101 -14.51 1.15 24.31
CA LEU A 101 -13.99 -0.09 23.74
C LEU A 101 -15.01 -1.23 23.92
N THR A 102 -15.08 -2.13 22.94
CA THR A 102 -16.13 -3.16 22.82
C THR A 102 -15.52 -4.55 22.62
N GLY A 103 -16.21 -5.58 23.12
CA GLY A 103 -15.84 -6.99 22.97
C GLY A 103 -15.50 -7.65 24.30
N ASP A 104 -15.34 -8.98 24.27
CA ASP A 104 -15.12 -9.79 25.48
C ASP A 104 -13.76 -9.53 26.15
N THR A 105 -12.81 -8.97 25.39
CA THR A 105 -11.49 -8.60 25.90
C THR A 105 -11.13 -7.19 25.49
N MET A 106 -10.74 -6.38 26.47
CA MET A 106 -10.19 -5.05 26.21
C MET A 106 -8.91 -5.19 25.37
N PRO A 107 -8.68 -4.30 24.38
CA PRO A 107 -7.44 -4.30 23.61
C PRO A 107 -6.22 -4.30 24.52
N PHE A 108 -5.27 -5.19 24.26
CA PHE A 108 -4.00 -5.26 24.99
C PHE A 108 -2.84 -5.58 24.05
N THR A 109 -1.64 -5.31 24.53
CA THR A 109 -0.39 -5.72 23.90
C THR A 109 0.50 -6.39 24.94
N ASN A 110 1.34 -7.32 24.51
CA ASN A 110 2.30 -8.03 25.34
C ASN A 110 3.66 -8.01 24.62
N ARG A 111 4.59 -7.19 25.08
CA ARG A 111 5.83 -6.87 24.39
C ARG A 111 7.04 -7.24 25.22
N GLU A 112 8.14 -7.59 24.55
CA GLU A 112 9.43 -7.74 25.21
C GLU A 112 9.84 -6.40 25.83
N TYR A 113 10.40 -6.46 27.05
CA TYR A 113 10.85 -5.30 27.82
C TYR A 113 12.24 -5.56 28.40
N ASP A 114 13.11 -6.16 27.59
CA ASP A 114 14.38 -6.74 28.01
C ASP A 114 15.62 -5.96 27.57
N LYS A 115 15.50 -5.10 26.55
CA LYS A 115 16.63 -4.39 25.93
C LYS A 115 16.37 -2.90 25.76
N GLY A 116 17.45 -2.12 25.75
CA GLY A 116 17.39 -0.67 25.52
C GLY A 116 16.66 0.05 26.65
N ARG A 117 15.99 1.16 26.35
CA ARG A 117 15.26 1.96 27.36
C ARG A 117 13.74 1.71 27.38
N SER A 118 13.20 1.02 26.37
CA SER A 118 11.76 0.88 26.14
C SER A 118 11.43 -0.51 25.58
N SER A 119 10.15 -0.86 25.54
CA SER A 119 9.69 -2.16 25.01
C SER A 119 9.94 -2.36 23.51
N GLU A 120 9.76 -3.60 23.05
CA GLU A 120 9.46 -3.90 21.65
C GLU A 120 8.32 -2.99 21.16
N ALA A 121 8.42 -2.56 19.90
CA ALA A 121 7.44 -1.70 19.27
C ALA A 121 6.06 -2.37 19.15
N THR A 122 5.02 -1.57 19.32
CA THR A 122 3.65 -1.92 18.97
C THR A 122 3.12 -0.94 17.95
N LYS A 123 2.24 -1.40 17.06
CA LYS A 123 1.58 -0.54 16.08
C LYS A 123 0.15 -0.25 16.55
N MET A 124 -0.13 1.02 16.73
CA MET A 124 -1.44 1.54 17.14
C MET A 124 -2.26 1.98 15.95
N GLU A 125 -3.56 1.77 16.03
CA GLU A 125 -4.54 2.17 15.02
C GLU A 125 -5.86 2.44 15.72
N PHE A 126 -6.65 3.38 15.21
CA PHE A 126 -7.99 3.60 15.74
C PHE A 126 -8.87 2.35 15.59
N GLY A 127 -9.73 2.12 16.58
CA GLY A 127 -10.72 1.04 16.55
C GLY A 127 -11.24 0.70 17.94
N THR A 128 -12.33 -0.07 18.01
CA THR A 128 -13.03 -0.36 19.27
C THR A 128 -12.80 -1.78 19.78
N SER A 129 -12.39 -2.72 18.92
CA SER A 129 -12.31 -4.16 19.25
C SER A 129 -10.88 -4.70 19.19
N HIS A 130 -10.53 -5.61 20.11
CA HIS A 130 -9.21 -6.24 20.14
C HIS A 130 -8.76 -6.79 18.77
N SER A 131 -7.46 -6.65 18.48
CA SER A 131 -6.83 -7.15 17.26
C SER A 131 -5.44 -7.72 17.61
N SER A 132 -5.12 -8.90 17.09
CA SER A 132 -3.81 -9.52 17.30
C SER A 132 -2.69 -8.79 16.57
N LYS A 133 -3.02 -8.01 15.53
CA LYS A 133 -2.04 -7.30 14.68
C LYS A 133 -1.78 -5.87 15.13
N ARG A 134 -2.77 -5.20 15.73
CA ARG A 134 -2.75 -3.76 16.02
C ARG A 134 -3.34 -3.49 17.39
N PHE A 135 -2.67 -2.64 18.17
CA PHE A 135 -3.19 -2.20 19.45
C PHE A 135 -4.24 -1.10 19.22
N ARG A 136 -5.49 -1.36 19.59
CA ARG A 136 -6.60 -0.43 19.33
C ARG A 136 -6.65 0.70 20.33
N VAL A 137 -6.90 1.89 19.81
CA VAL A 137 -7.06 3.13 20.56
C VAL A 137 -8.27 3.91 20.05
N LEU A 138 -8.77 4.84 20.86
CA LEU A 138 -9.82 5.78 20.47
C LEU A 138 -9.20 7.16 20.18
N PRO A 139 -9.86 8.02 19.39
CA PRO A 139 -9.46 9.42 19.28
C PRO A 139 -9.55 10.14 20.64
N GLY A 140 -8.55 10.96 20.97
CA GLY A 140 -8.46 11.73 22.20
C GLY A 140 -7.70 11.01 23.32
N VAL A 141 -8.09 11.27 24.57
CA VAL A 141 -7.44 10.70 25.75
C VAL A 141 -7.81 9.24 25.92
N ASN A 142 -6.79 8.37 25.93
CA ASN A 142 -6.92 6.95 26.23
C ASN A 142 -6.32 6.66 27.61
N GLU A 143 -7.00 5.84 28.39
CA GLU A 143 -6.56 5.34 29.70
C GLU A 143 -5.97 3.94 29.54
N PHE A 144 -4.81 3.71 30.16
CA PHE A 144 -4.08 2.45 30.08
C PHE A 144 -3.73 1.91 31.45
N GLU A 145 -3.76 0.59 31.56
CA GLU A 145 -3.19 -0.16 32.67
C GLU A 145 -2.01 -0.97 32.18
N TYR A 146 -0.91 -0.98 32.93
CA TYR A 146 0.28 -1.76 32.59
C TYR A 146 0.67 -2.74 33.69
N GLU A 147 1.27 -3.84 33.29
CA GLU A 147 1.98 -4.80 34.13
C GLU A 147 3.35 -5.07 33.53
N ILE A 148 4.41 -4.80 34.29
CA ILE A 148 5.76 -5.30 33.98
C ILE A 148 5.93 -6.61 34.72
N ARG A 149 6.21 -7.66 33.96
CA ARG A 149 6.41 -9.01 34.46
C ARG A 149 7.84 -9.45 34.23
N GLU A 150 8.42 -10.12 35.21
CA GLU A 150 9.67 -10.84 35.08
C GLU A 150 9.38 -12.33 35.25
N ARG A 151 9.51 -13.09 34.16
CA ARG A 151 8.94 -14.46 34.06
C ARG A 151 7.43 -14.42 34.37
N ASP A 152 6.98 -15.12 35.42
CA ASP A 152 5.56 -15.22 35.79
C ASP A 152 5.13 -14.25 36.89
N ARG A 153 6.05 -13.40 37.39
CA ARG A 153 5.77 -12.48 38.50
C ARG A 153 5.58 -11.05 37.99
N VAL A 154 4.51 -10.40 38.41
CA VAL A 154 4.34 -8.94 38.26
C VAL A 154 5.28 -8.23 39.23
N ILE A 155 6.17 -7.40 38.71
CA ILE A 155 7.16 -6.64 39.49
C ILE A 155 6.83 -5.16 39.60
N ASP A 156 6.06 -4.62 38.64
CA ASP A 156 5.54 -3.26 38.68
C ASP A 156 4.24 -3.19 37.88
N SER A 157 3.34 -2.31 38.30
CA SER A 157 2.04 -2.12 37.66
C SER A 157 1.49 -0.75 37.99
N GLY A 158 0.68 -0.20 37.09
CA GLY A 158 0.08 1.10 37.32
C GLY A 158 -0.80 1.52 36.17
N LYS A 159 -1.13 2.82 36.15
CA LYS A 159 -1.99 3.43 35.14
C LYS A 159 -1.32 4.67 34.57
N PHE A 160 -1.60 4.95 33.32
CA PHE A 160 -1.22 6.21 32.67
C PHE A 160 -2.23 6.52 31.56
N SER A 161 -2.20 7.76 31.07
CA SER A 161 -3.05 8.18 29.96
C SER A 161 -2.20 8.71 28.82
N ALA A 162 -2.68 8.54 27.58
CA ALA A 162 -2.07 9.17 26.41
C ALA A 162 -3.14 9.84 25.54
N ASN A 163 -2.81 11.04 25.03
CA ASN A 163 -3.64 11.75 24.06
C ASN A 163 -3.26 11.32 22.64
N ILE A 164 -4.21 10.78 21.90
CA ILE A 164 -4.01 10.29 20.54
C ILE A 164 -5.00 11.02 19.63
N GLU A 165 -4.55 12.10 19.01
CA GLU A 165 -5.40 12.93 18.17
C GLU A 165 -5.64 12.30 16.81
N LYS A 166 -6.85 12.50 16.28
CA LYS A 166 -7.19 12.13 14.91
C LYS A 166 -6.97 13.34 14.01
N ALA A 167 -5.96 13.29 13.14
CA ALA A 167 -5.90 14.18 11.99
C ALA A 167 -6.72 13.59 10.87
N THR A 168 -7.45 14.45 10.14
CA THR A 168 -8.07 14.04 8.87
C THR A 168 -7.43 14.85 7.76
N ARG A 169 -7.04 14.17 6.68
CA ARG A 169 -6.66 14.84 5.43
C ARG A 169 -7.52 14.31 4.30
N GLN A 170 -7.92 15.19 3.41
CA GLN A 170 -8.72 14.85 2.25
C GLN A 170 -7.82 14.80 1.00
N ILE A 171 -7.90 13.72 0.24
CA ILE A 171 -7.16 13.54 -0.99
C ILE A 171 -8.13 13.19 -2.12
N THR A 172 -8.09 13.94 -3.21
CA THR A 172 -8.84 13.60 -4.42
C THR A 172 -8.21 12.38 -5.09
N ARG A 173 -9.00 11.33 -5.29
CA ARG A 173 -8.64 10.10 -5.98
C ARG A 173 -9.59 9.88 -7.14
N ASN A 174 -9.17 10.36 -8.30
CA ASN A 174 -9.90 10.19 -9.54
C ASN A 174 -9.56 8.85 -10.19
N ALA A 175 -10.53 8.28 -10.90
CA ALA A 175 -10.26 7.15 -11.76
C ALA A 175 -9.55 7.63 -13.03
N GLN A 176 -8.86 6.70 -13.69
CA GLN A 176 -8.18 6.97 -14.95
C GLN A 176 -8.66 5.98 -16.01
N TRP A 177 -8.63 6.43 -17.27
CA TRP A 177 -8.88 5.57 -18.41
C TRP A 177 -7.63 4.76 -18.73
N TYR A 178 -7.81 3.44 -18.89
CA TYR A 178 -6.77 2.53 -19.34
C TYR A 178 -7.30 1.72 -20.51
N ASN A 179 -6.43 1.51 -21.48
CA ASN A 179 -6.70 0.64 -22.61
C ASN A 179 -5.94 -0.65 -22.41
N GLU A 180 -6.62 -1.76 -22.63
CA GLU A 180 -6.03 -3.08 -22.59
C GLU A 180 -6.55 -3.92 -23.75
N GLU A 181 -5.66 -4.74 -24.30
CA GLU A 181 -6.04 -5.74 -25.29
C GLU A 181 -6.50 -6.99 -24.53
N VAL A 182 -7.75 -7.39 -24.73
CA VAL A 182 -8.35 -8.53 -24.03
C VAL A 182 -9.04 -9.46 -25.01
N CYS A 183 -9.05 -10.74 -24.70
CA CYS A 183 -9.82 -11.70 -25.47
C CYS A 183 -11.31 -11.45 -25.30
N ALA A 184 -12.06 -11.53 -26.40
CA ALA A 184 -13.52 -11.49 -26.37
C ALA A 184 -14.13 -12.65 -25.55
N ASN A 185 -13.43 -13.80 -25.48
CA ASN A 185 -13.74 -14.87 -24.53
C ASN A 185 -12.75 -14.80 -23.37
N SER A 186 -13.23 -14.39 -22.20
CA SER A 186 -12.43 -14.24 -20.99
C SER A 186 -11.83 -15.54 -20.45
N SER A 187 -12.34 -16.71 -20.85
CA SER A 187 -11.78 -18.02 -20.50
C SER A 187 -10.50 -18.36 -21.29
N VAL A 188 -10.19 -17.58 -22.34
CA VAL A 188 -9.04 -17.81 -23.20
C VAL A 188 -7.98 -16.75 -22.92
N SER A 189 -6.76 -17.20 -22.62
CA SER A 189 -5.63 -16.31 -22.42
C SER A 189 -5.33 -15.46 -23.68
N ASN A 190 -4.97 -14.20 -23.48
CA ASN A 190 -4.69 -13.24 -24.55
C ASN A 190 -3.60 -13.73 -25.52
N ASN A 191 -2.63 -14.53 -25.06
CA ASN A 191 -1.57 -15.07 -25.90
C ASN A 191 -2.02 -16.14 -26.89
N VAL A 192 -3.21 -16.72 -26.75
CA VAL A 192 -3.75 -17.73 -27.68
C VAL A 192 -5.08 -17.30 -28.29
N CYS A 193 -5.59 -16.13 -27.89
CA CYS A 193 -6.82 -15.56 -28.40
C CYS A 193 -6.67 -14.99 -29.81
N ALA A 194 -7.66 -15.25 -30.68
CA ALA A 194 -7.75 -14.69 -32.02
C ALA A 194 -8.69 -13.47 -32.13
N ASP A 195 -9.68 -13.39 -31.24
CA ASP A 195 -10.58 -12.23 -31.13
C ASP A 195 -10.10 -11.33 -29.98
N LEU A 196 -8.96 -10.67 -30.20
CA LEU A 196 -8.41 -9.68 -29.29
C LEU A 196 -9.04 -8.32 -29.57
N ARG A 197 -9.67 -7.73 -28.55
CA ARG A 197 -10.36 -6.45 -28.62
C ARG A 197 -9.70 -5.43 -27.72
N GLN A 198 -9.84 -4.16 -28.07
CA GLN A 198 -9.46 -3.07 -27.19
C GLN A 198 -10.60 -2.83 -26.20
N ARG A 199 -10.32 -3.05 -24.92
CA ARG A 199 -11.21 -2.73 -23.82
C ARG A 199 -10.67 -1.49 -23.13
N ARG A 200 -11.54 -0.48 -23.03
CA ARG A 200 -11.25 0.76 -22.33
C ARG A 200 -11.97 0.74 -20.98
N GLN A 201 -11.21 0.91 -19.90
CA GLN A 201 -11.68 0.83 -18.53
C GLN A 201 -11.43 2.14 -17.78
N PHE A 202 -12.45 2.65 -17.10
CA PHE A 202 -12.31 3.70 -16.11
C PHE A 202 -12.13 3.04 -14.75
N ARG A 203 -10.90 3.05 -14.22
CA ARG A 203 -10.57 2.30 -12.99
C ARG A 203 -9.85 3.17 -11.96
N CYS A 204 -10.08 2.83 -10.70
CA CYS A 204 -9.37 3.36 -9.55
C CYS A 204 -7.95 2.79 -9.47
N SER A 205 -7.04 3.47 -8.78
CA SER A 205 -5.69 2.96 -8.49
C SER A 205 -5.71 1.65 -7.67
N THR A 206 -6.79 1.38 -6.95
CA THR A 206 -7.03 0.12 -6.22
C THR A 206 -7.39 -1.06 -7.12
N GLY A 207 -7.61 -0.83 -8.43
CA GLY A 207 -8.05 -1.84 -9.40
C GLY A 207 -9.56 -1.95 -9.56
N LYS A 208 -10.36 -1.25 -8.74
CA LYS A 208 -11.83 -1.20 -8.90
C LYS A 208 -12.18 -0.57 -10.25
N VAL A 209 -12.88 -1.30 -11.10
CA VAL A 209 -13.40 -0.81 -12.39
C VAL A 209 -14.75 -0.15 -12.15
N LEU A 210 -14.88 1.11 -12.57
CA LEU A 210 -16.11 1.88 -12.48
C LEU A 210 -16.92 1.79 -13.78
N GLN A 211 -16.23 1.81 -14.91
CA GLN A 211 -16.83 1.66 -16.23
C GLN A 211 -15.89 0.84 -17.13
N SER A 212 -16.48 0.09 -18.05
CA SER A 212 -15.74 -0.70 -19.03
C SER A 212 -16.56 -0.81 -20.30
N TYR A 213 -15.94 -0.52 -21.44
CA TYR A 213 -16.54 -0.77 -22.75
C TYR A 213 -15.46 -1.28 -23.72
N PHE A 214 -15.90 -2.03 -24.72
CA PHE A 214 -15.07 -2.26 -25.89
C PHE A 214 -15.12 -1.01 -26.75
N GLU A 215 -13.97 -0.50 -27.19
CA GLU A 215 -13.96 0.60 -28.17
C GLU A 215 -14.70 0.11 -29.43
N SER A 216 -15.65 0.90 -29.92
CA SER A 216 -16.50 0.56 -31.06
C SER A 216 -15.67 0.29 -32.31
N ASP A 217 -16.19 -0.62 -33.14
CA ASP A 217 -15.56 -1.34 -34.26
C ASP A 217 -14.99 -0.51 -35.44
N ASP A 218 -14.60 0.74 -35.24
CA ASP A 218 -13.98 1.56 -36.31
C ASP A 218 -12.47 1.31 -36.45
N SER A 219 -11.85 0.55 -35.54
CA SER A 219 -10.50 0.00 -35.76
C SER A 219 -10.19 -1.31 -35.02
N PRO A 220 -11.04 -2.36 -35.09
CA PRO A 220 -10.70 -3.68 -34.61
C PRO A 220 -9.56 -4.20 -35.49
N SER A 221 -8.38 -4.27 -34.91
CA SER A 221 -7.32 -5.04 -35.48
C SER A 221 -7.54 -6.49 -35.10
N TYR A 222 -8.33 -7.21 -35.87
CA TYR A 222 -8.51 -8.63 -35.62
C TYR A 222 -7.16 -9.35 -35.80
N ARG A 223 -6.84 -10.28 -34.90
CA ARG A 223 -5.61 -11.07 -34.97
C ARG A 223 -5.95 -12.49 -35.37
N THR A 224 -5.88 -12.79 -36.67
CA THR A 224 -6.03 -14.16 -37.14
C THR A 224 -4.81 -14.98 -36.75
N LEU A 225 -5.02 -16.11 -36.07
CA LEU A 225 -3.95 -17.06 -35.72
C LEU A 225 -3.92 -18.16 -36.77
N ILE A 226 -2.76 -18.33 -37.42
CA ILE A 226 -2.50 -19.42 -38.36
C ILE A 226 -1.45 -20.32 -37.74
N SER A 227 -1.80 -21.57 -37.45
CA SER A 227 -0.88 -22.54 -36.84
C SER A 227 -0.55 -23.70 -37.76
N ASN A 228 0.68 -24.18 -37.73
CA ASN A 228 1.08 -25.41 -38.40
C ASN A 228 0.93 -26.60 -37.45
N GLN A 229 -0.08 -27.45 -37.69
CA GLN A 229 -0.32 -28.68 -36.94
C GLN A 229 0.04 -29.93 -37.77
N THR A 230 0.87 -29.76 -38.79
CA THR A 230 1.49 -30.87 -39.52
C THR A 230 2.82 -31.25 -38.87
N ASN A 231 3.36 -32.42 -39.20
CA ASN A 231 4.62 -32.90 -38.64
C ASN A 231 5.88 -32.33 -39.30
N LYS A 232 5.73 -31.37 -40.22
CA LYS A 232 6.81 -30.80 -41.03
C LYS A 232 6.60 -29.31 -41.21
N SER A 233 7.62 -28.59 -41.66
CA SER A 233 7.51 -27.18 -41.96
C SER A 233 6.55 -26.92 -43.12
N ILE A 234 5.88 -25.77 -43.12
CA ILE A 234 5.02 -25.32 -44.21
C ILE A 234 5.51 -23.98 -44.69
N ARG A 235 5.72 -23.88 -46.01
CA ARG A 235 5.88 -22.61 -46.72
C ARG A 235 4.49 -22.10 -47.09
N LEU A 236 4.21 -20.86 -46.74
CA LEU A 236 2.97 -20.17 -47.11
C LEU A 236 3.25 -18.72 -47.52
N SER A 237 2.27 -18.10 -48.15
CA SER A 237 2.24 -16.65 -48.35
C SER A 237 0.95 -16.08 -47.77
N ILE A 238 1.05 -14.91 -47.14
CA ILE A 238 -0.09 -14.17 -46.59
C ILE A 238 -0.08 -12.79 -47.24
N ASP A 239 -1.07 -12.51 -48.10
CA ASP A 239 -1.13 -11.30 -48.94
C ASP A 239 0.17 -11.00 -49.72
N GLY A 240 0.91 -12.03 -50.14
CA GLY A 240 2.16 -11.90 -50.88
C GLY A 240 3.43 -11.99 -50.02
N ASP A 241 3.34 -11.77 -48.71
CA ASP A 241 4.48 -11.94 -47.80
C ASP A 241 4.75 -13.43 -47.58
N LEU A 242 6.00 -13.86 -47.73
CA LEU A 242 6.39 -15.26 -47.58
C LEU A 242 6.70 -15.60 -46.11
N TYR A 243 6.12 -16.69 -45.64
CA TYR A 243 6.36 -17.24 -44.31
C TYR A 243 6.77 -18.71 -44.40
N ARG A 244 7.48 -19.14 -43.37
CA ARG A 244 7.76 -20.54 -43.08
C ARG A 244 7.37 -20.80 -41.63
N LEU A 245 6.51 -21.77 -41.41
CA LEU A 245 6.10 -22.22 -40.09
C LEU A 245 6.62 -23.62 -39.85
N GLU A 246 7.46 -23.81 -38.84
CA GLU A 246 7.87 -25.15 -38.39
C GLU A 246 6.69 -25.89 -37.73
N SER A 247 6.84 -27.19 -37.50
CA SER A 247 5.82 -28.01 -36.84
C SER A 247 5.49 -27.45 -35.46
N GLY A 248 4.20 -27.16 -35.21
CA GLY A 248 3.72 -26.58 -33.95
C GLY A 248 3.82 -25.05 -33.87
N GLU A 249 4.45 -24.38 -34.83
CA GLU A 249 4.55 -22.93 -34.83
C GLU A 249 3.26 -22.25 -35.28
N SER A 250 3.16 -20.96 -34.97
CA SER A 250 2.04 -20.13 -35.39
C SER A 250 2.48 -18.71 -35.73
N VAL A 251 1.75 -18.09 -36.65
CA VAL A 251 1.87 -16.67 -36.97
C VAL A 251 0.56 -15.97 -36.63
N ARG A 252 0.68 -14.75 -36.12
CA ARG A 252 -0.46 -13.85 -35.89
C ARG A 252 -0.48 -12.80 -36.98
N VAL A 253 -1.60 -12.72 -37.69
CA VAL A 253 -1.81 -11.78 -38.78
C VAL A 253 -2.81 -10.73 -38.34
N ARG A 254 -2.43 -9.45 -38.44
CA ARG A 254 -3.28 -8.31 -38.10
C ARG A 254 -3.90 -7.77 -39.39
N ARG A 255 -5.21 -8.01 -39.58
CA ARG A 255 -5.97 -7.54 -40.76
C ARG A 255 -7.37 -7.06 -40.33
N ARG A 256 -7.90 -6.09 -41.07
CA ARG A 256 -9.26 -5.55 -40.85
C ARG A 256 -10.33 -6.30 -41.65
N SER A 257 -9.93 -7.01 -42.70
CA SER A 257 -10.78 -7.74 -43.63
C SER A 257 -10.22 -9.13 -43.90
N SER A 258 -10.99 -9.96 -44.62
CA SER A 258 -10.49 -11.21 -45.16
C SER A 258 -9.21 -11.00 -45.97
N PHE A 259 -8.31 -11.98 -45.90
CA PHE A 259 -7.00 -11.91 -46.56
C PHE A 259 -6.63 -13.26 -47.18
N GLU A 260 -5.73 -13.24 -48.15
CA GLU A 260 -5.37 -14.43 -48.92
C GLU A 260 -4.23 -15.18 -48.23
N VAL A 261 -4.40 -16.50 -48.06
CA VAL A 261 -3.36 -17.42 -47.64
C VAL A 261 -3.07 -18.41 -48.76
N ARG A 262 -1.85 -18.36 -49.32
CA ARG A 262 -1.39 -19.28 -50.36
C ARG A 262 -0.48 -20.34 -49.78
N TYR A 263 -0.68 -21.59 -50.19
CA TYR A 263 0.16 -22.73 -49.80
C TYR A 263 0.09 -23.83 -50.88
N ASN A 264 0.88 -24.89 -50.73
CA ASN A 264 0.79 -26.04 -51.63
C ASN A 264 0.20 -27.24 -50.87
N PRO A 265 -0.92 -27.81 -51.35
CA PRO A 265 -1.67 -28.82 -50.61
C PRO A 265 -1.01 -30.20 -50.68
N THR A 266 -0.06 -30.43 -51.58
CA THR A 266 0.57 -31.75 -51.78
C THR A 266 2.06 -31.75 -51.44
N CYS A 267 2.67 -30.57 -51.32
CA CYS A 267 4.08 -30.42 -51.02
C CYS A 267 4.31 -29.22 -50.10
N GLN A 268 4.97 -29.48 -48.99
CA GLN A 268 5.15 -28.53 -47.89
C GLN A 268 6.09 -27.35 -48.18
N THR A 269 7.03 -27.51 -49.10
CA THR A 269 8.10 -26.52 -49.38
C THR A 269 8.16 -26.08 -50.85
N CYS A 270 7.28 -26.63 -51.70
CA CYS A 270 7.23 -26.34 -53.13
C CYS A 270 6.58 -24.97 -53.44
N GLU A 271 6.44 -24.67 -54.72
CA GLU A 271 5.69 -23.51 -55.20
C GLU A 271 4.24 -23.53 -54.71
N LEU A 272 3.73 -22.36 -54.35
CA LEU A 272 2.39 -22.20 -53.77
C LEU A 272 1.35 -22.28 -54.88
N THR A 273 0.53 -23.33 -54.87
CA THR A 273 -0.41 -23.66 -55.96
C THR A 273 -1.89 -23.53 -55.56
N HIS A 274 -2.17 -23.28 -54.29
CA HIS A 274 -3.53 -23.19 -53.76
C HIS A 274 -3.68 -21.93 -52.91
N SER A 275 -4.86 -21.33 -52.93
CA SER A 275 -5.20 -20.15 -52.13
C SER A 275 -6.52 -20.35 -51.39
N ASN A 276 -6.54 -19.89 -50.14
CA ASN A 276 -7.75 -19.80 -49.32
C ASN A 276 -7.89 -18.38 -48.78
N TYR A 277 -9.11 -17.85 -48.80
CA TYR A 277 -9.42 -16.59 -48.12
C TYR A 277 -9.77 -16.89 -46.67
N VAL A 278 -9.07 -16.23 -45.75
CA VAL A 278 -9.30 -16.36 -44.32
C VAL A 278 -9.95 -15.09 -43.80
N GLU A 279 -11.12 -15.22 -43.17
CA GLU A 279 -11.78 -14.10 -42.51
C GLU A 279 -10.92 -13.58 -41.35
N ALA A 280 -10.92 -12.25 -41.17
CA ALA A 280 -10.21 -11.61 -40.07
C ALA A 280 -10.76 -12.10 -38.71
N GLY A 281 -9.88 -12.37 -37.75
CA GLY A 281 -10.25 -12.79 -36.40
C GLY A 281 -10.49 -14.29 -36.21
N LYS A 282 -10.32 -15.11 -37.27
CA LYS A 282 -10.43 -16.57 -37.17
C LYS A 282 -9.17 -17.22 -36.58
N ARG A 283 -9.33 -18.48 -36.16
CA ARG A 283 -8.21 -19.39 -35.93
C ARG A 283 -8.26 -20.44 -37.03
N VAL A 284 -7.17 -20.57 -37.76
CA VAL A 284 -7.03 -21.61 -38.78
C VAL A 284 -5.77 -22.41 -38.51
N LYS A 285 -5.80 -23.67 -38.87
CA LYS A 285 -4.64 -24.55 -38.75
C LYS A 285 -4.39 -25.28 -40.05
N PHE A 286 -3.12 -25.46 -40.37
CA PHE A 286 -2.73 -26.47 -41.34
C PHE A 286 -2.79 -27.82 -40.66
N ARG A 287 -3.59 -28.73 -41.22
CA ARG A 287 -3.65 -30.13 -40.82
C ARG A 287 -3.27 -30.98 -42.02
N GLN A 288 -2.57 -32.08 -41.77
CA GLN A 288 -2.31 -33.08 -42.78
C GLN A 288 -3.36 -34.18 -42.69
N GLN A 289 -4.08 -34.42 -43.79
CA GLN A 289 -4.98 -35.54 -43.95
C GLN A 289 -4.48 -36.38 -45.13
N ASN A 290 -4.06 -37.61 -44.86
CA ASN A 290 -3.34 -38.45 -45.82
C ASN A 290 -2.08 -37.74 -46.38
N SER A 291 -1.97 -37.64 -47.70
CA SER A 291 -0.90 -36.92 -48.41
C SER A 291 -1.23 -35.45 -48.69
N ARG A 292 -2.36 -34.92 -48.18
CA ARG A 292 -2.79 -33.55 -48.43
C ARG A 292 -2.73 -32.68 -47.18
N ILE A 293 -2.35 -31.42 -47.38
CA ILE A 293 -2.38 -30.34 -46.41
C ILE A 293 -3.65 -29.54 -46.65
N GLU A 294 -4.37 -29.27 -45.57
CA GLU A 294 -5.58 -28.46 -45.58
C GLU A 294 -5.44 -27.33 -44.58
N LEU A 295 -5.80 -26.12 -44.99
CA LEU A 295 -6.04 -25.02 -44.07
C LEU A 295 -7.51 -25.09 -43.64
N VAL A 296 -7.73 -25.48 -42.39
CA VAL A 296 -9.07 -25.67 -41.84
C VAL A 296 -9.31 -24.72 -40.68
N ASP A 297 -10.57 -24.40 -40.44
CA ASP A 297 -10.96 -23.74 -39.20
C ASP A 297 -10.49 -24.57 -38.01
N TYR A 298 -9.89 -23.88 -37.05
CA TYR A 298 -9.54 -24.43 -35.76
C TYR A 298 -10.52 -23.85 -34.75
N PRO A 299 -11.74 -24.42 -34.65
CA PRO A 299 -12.77 -23.86 -33.79
C PRO A 299 -12.28 -23.79 -32.34
N ARG A 300 -12.84 -22.83 -31.59
CA ARG A 300 -12.79 -22.86 -30.12
C ARG A 300 -13.31 -24.22 -29.70
N ASN A 301 -12.47 -25.11 -29.20
CA ASN A 301 -12.99 -26.06 -28.24
C ASN A 301 -13.32 -25.21 -27.02
N ASP A 302 -14.61 -24.98 -26.81
CA ASP A 302 -15.14 -24.44 -25.56
C ASP A 302 -14.80 -25.46 -24.46
N TYR A 303 -13.73 -25.18 -23.73
CA TYR A 303 -13.48 -25.73 -22.40
C TYR A 303 -13.71 -24.61 -21.40
#